data_AF-C4RI86-F1
#
_entry.id   AF-C4RI86-F1
#
_cell.length_a   1.000
_cell.length_b   1.000
_cell.length_c   1.000
_cell.angle_alpha   90.00
_cell.angle_beta   90.00
_cell.angle_gamma   90.00
#
_symmetry.space_group_name_H-M   'P 1'
#
loop_
_entity.id
_entity.type
_entity.pdbx_description
1 polymer ?
#
loop_
_entity_poly.entity_id
_entity_poly.type
_entity_poly.pdbx_seq_one_letter_code
_entity_poly.pdbx_strand_id
1 'polypeptide(L)'
;MVPVSWHGVLHFVVGGIGFLGLFGAYQFVGRRLRRENRPRMAVFSHVSGILFPVMFIAMAATGGASWALLAFTAAVVLASAWLSTILAHYRHSL
;
A
#
# COMPACT_ATOMS: atom_id res chain seq x y z
N MET A 1 -0.96 -4.15 32.04
CA MET A 1 -0.47 -3.76 30.70
C MET A 1 0.22 -4.97 30.11
N VAL A 2 -0.22 -5.47 28.95
CA VAL A 2 0.52 -6.55 28.28
C VAL A 2 1.79 -5.92 27.71
N PRO A 3 3.00 -6.39 28.07
CA PRO A 3 4.24 -5.82 27.54
C PRO A 3 4.28 -5.99 26.02
N VAL A 4 4.59 -4.90 25.31
CA VAL A 4 4.81 -4.96 23.86
C VAL A 4 6.01 -5.88 23.61
N SER A 5 5.79 -6.95 22.86
CA SER A 5 6.86 -7.88 22.53
C SER A 5 7.83 -7.25 21.53
N TRP A 6 9.13 -7.52 21.67
CA TRP A 6 10.13 -7.09 20.71
C TRP A 6 9.83 -7.55 19.27
N HIS A 7 9.26 -8.76 19.13
CA HIS A 7 8.79 -9.29 17.85
C HIS A 7 7.70 -8.42 17.22
N GLY A 8 6.75 -7.92 18.04
CA GLY A 8 5.71 -7.00 17.57
C GLY A 8 6.28 -5.66 17.10
N VAL A 9 7.26 -5.13 17.84
CA VAL A 9 7.97 -3.90 17.45
C VAL A 9 8.72 -4.09 16.13
N LEU A 10 9.50 -5.17 16.00
CA LEU A 10 10.23 -5.48 14.77
C LEU A 10 9.28 -5.70 13.59
N HIS A 11 8.20 -6.46 13.78
CA HIS A 11 7.18 -6.65 12.75
C HIS A 11 6.62 -5.31 12.26
N PHE A 12 6.29 -4.41 13.19
CA PHE A 12 5.78 -3.08 12.86
C PHE A 12 6.80 -2.23 12.09
N VAL A 13 8.06 -2.19 12.54
CA VAL A 13 9.13 -1.42 11.89
C VAL A 13 9.44 -1.95 10.50
N VAL A 14 9.68 -3.26 10.37
CA VAL A 14 10.00 -3.90 9.09
C VAL A 14 8.83 -3.81 8.13
N GLY A 15 7.59 -4.00 8.62
CA GLY A 15 6.37 -3.77 7.86
C GLY A 15 6.28 -2.33 7.33
N GLY A 16 6.53 -1.34 8.20
CA GLY A 16 6.58 0.07 7.82
C GLY A 16 7.58 0.37 6.70
N ILE A 17 8.80 -0.18 6.79
CA ILE A 17 9.82 -0.05 5.74
C ILE A 17 9.34 -0.66 4.42
N GLY A 18 8.77 -1.88 4.46
CA GLY A 18 8.20 -2.53 3.29
C GLY A 18 7.09 -1.71 2.63
N PHE A 19 6.24 -1.08 3.44
CA PHE A 19 5.16 -0.21 2.97
C PHE A 19 5.65 1.10 2.36
N LEU A 20 6.76 1.67 2.85
CA LEU A 20 7.43 2.80 2.19
C LEU A 20 8.00 2.40 0.83
N GLY A 21 8.58 1.20 0.72
CA GLY A 21 9.01 0.64 -0.56
C GLY A 21 7.84 0.49 -1.54
N LEU A 22 6.71 -0.04 -1.06
CA LEU A 22 5.50 -0.18 -1.85
C LEU A 22 4.92 1.19 -2.28
N PHE A 23 4.90 2.18 -1.39
CA PHE A 23 4.57 3.56 -1.73
C PHE A 23 5.45 4.09 -2.88
N GLY A 24 6.76 3.89 -2.77
CA GLY A 24 7.70 4.24 -3.84
C GLY A 24 7.35 3.58 -5.17
N ALA A 25 7.02 2.28 -5.14
CA ALA A 25 6.61 1.51 -6.32
C ALA A 25 5.33 2.07 -6.98
N TYR A 26 4.29 2.38 -6.20
CA TYR A 26 3.08 3.03 -6.71
C TYR A 26 3.39 4.33 -7.45
N GLN A 27 4.20 5.20 -6.84
CA GLN A 27 4.52 6.50 -7.41
C GLN A 27 5.39 6.36 -8.67
N PHE A 28 6.35 5.43 -8.66
CA PHE A 28 7.21 5.14 -9.80
C PHE A 28 6.41 4.60 -11.00
N VAL A 29 5.59 3.56 -10.78
CA VAL A 29 4.74 2.95 -11.82
C VAL A 29 3.69 3.94 -12.30
N GLY A 30 3.07 4.71 -11.41
CA GLY A 30 2.11 5.76 -11.78
C GLY A 30 2.72 6.83 -12.69
N ARG A 31 3.96 7.26 -12.40
CA ARG A 31 4.71 8.19 -13.28
C ARG A 31 5.02 7.57 -14.64
N ARG A 32 5.39 6.29 -14.68
CA ARG A 32 5.66 5.55 -15.91
C ARG A 32 4.41 5.44 -16.80
N LEU A 33 3.30 4.98 -16.24
CA LEU A 33 2.02 4.84 -16.95
C LEU A 33 1.50 6.17 -17.50
N ARG A 34 1.78 7.28 -16.81
CA ARG A 34 1.45 8.62 -17.31
C ARG A 34 2.27 8.99 -18.56
N ARG A 35 3.55 8.61 -18.61
CA ARG A 35 4.40 8.79 -19.81
C ARG A 35 3.97 7.91 -20.98
N GLU A 36 3.38 6.75 -20.69
CA GLU A 36 2.84 5.81 -21.68
C GLU A 36 1.40 6.18 -22.14
N ASN A 37 0.92 7.40 -21.86
CA ASN A 37 -0.44 7.87 -22.18
C ASN A 37 -1.56 6.98 -21.61
N ARG A 38 -1.35 6.37 -20.44
CA ARG A 38 -2.36 5.59 -19.69
C ARG A 38 -2.82 6.34 -18.42
N PRO A 39 -3.51 7.49 -18.52
CA PRO A 39 -3.79 8.38 -17.39
C PRO A 39 -4.66 7.73 -16.31
N ARG A 40 -5.62 6.87 -16.68
CA ARG A 40 -6.51 6.19 -15.72
C ARG A 40 -5.74 5.25 -14.79
N MET A 41 -4.82 4.44 -15.33
CA MET A 41 -4.00 3.52 -14.53
C MET A 41 -2.94 4.28 -13.71
N ALA A 42 -2.45 5.40 -14.22
CA ALA A 42 -1.55 6.28 -13.47
C ALA A 42 -2.25 6.88 -12.23
N VAL A 43 -3.47 7.41 -12.38
CA VAL A 43 -4.26 7.95 -11.26
C VAL A 43 -4.59 6.84 -10.26
N PHE A 44 -5.03 5.67 -10.74
CA PHE A 44 -5.30 4.52 -9.87
C PHE A 44 -4.08 4.13 -9.02
N SER A 45 -2.88 4.15 -9.61
CA SER A 45 -1.63 3.86 -8.90
C SER A 45 -1.30 4.92 -7.84
N HIS A 46 -1.43 6.21 -8.19
CA HIS A 46 -1.13 7.30 -7.25
C HIS A 46 -2.13 7.35 -6.07
N VAL A 47 -3.43 7.20 -6.35
CA VAL A 47 -4.46 7.24 -5.30
C VAL A 47 -4.29 6.05 -4.35
N SER A 48 -4.12 4.84 -4.88
CA SER A 48 -3.89 3.64 -4.07
C SER A 48 -2.60 3.78 -3.24
N GLY A 49 -1.56 4.35 -3.84
CA GLY A 49 -0.29 4.63 -3.20
C GLY A 49 -0.41 5.60 -2.03
N ILE A 50 -1.22 6.65 -2.12
CA ILE A 50 -1.43 7.59 -0.99
C ILE A 50 -2.35 6.98 0.07
N LEU A 51 -3.41 6.29 -0.35
CA LEU A 51 -4.41 5.73 0.58
C LEU A 51 -3.80 4.70 1.53
N PHE A 52 -2.90 3.86 1.03
CA PHE A 52 -2.26 2.80 1.80
C PHE A 52 -1.52 3.30 3.07
N PRO A 53 -0.51 4.20 2.98
CA PRO A 53 0.20 4.71 4.13
C PRO A 53 -0.71 5.52 5.06
N VAL A 54 -1.74 6.22 4.54
CA VAL A 54 -2.72 6.92 5.37
C VAL A 54 -3.47 5.93 6.28
N MET A 55 -3.94 4.82 5.73
CA MET A 55 -4.64 3.80 6.51
C MET A 55 -3.71 3.09 7.51
N PHE A 56 -2.45 2.85 7.14
CA PHE A 56 -1.45 2.32 8.05
C PHE A 56 -1.20 3.25 9.25
N ILE A 57 -1.01 4.55 8.99
CA ILE A 57 -0.82 5.56 10.04
C ILE A 57 -2.06 5.66 10.93
N ALA A 58 -3.27 5.64 10.35
CA ALA A 58 -4.52 5.67 11.13
C ALA A 58 -4.64 4.45 12.06
N MET A 59 -4.32 3.25 11.57
CA MET A 59 -4.28 2.03 12.39
C MET A 59 -3.26 2.15 13.53
N ALA A 60 -2.05 2.65 13.24
CA ALA A 60 -1.00 2.83 14.24
C ALA A 60 -1.40 3.86 15.32
N ALA A 61 -1.92 5.02 14.90
CA ALA A 61 -2.29 6.12 15.80
C ALA A 61 -3.48 5.79 16.71
N THR A 62 -4.36 4.88 16.28
CA THR A 62 -5.54 4.45 17.05
C THR A 62 -5.26 3.28 17.98
N GLY A 63 -4.03 2.78 18.04
CA GLY A 63 -3.68 1.60 18.84
C GLY A 63 -4.39 0.32 18.35
N GLY A 64 -4.75 0.26 17.07
CA GLY A 64 -5.43 -0.90 16.49
C GLY A 64 -6.94 -0.97 16.79
N ALA A 65 -7.63 0.17 16.82
CA ALA A 65 -9.09 0.17 16.88
C ALA A 65 -9.69 -0.69 15.74
N SER A 66 -10.76 -1.43 16.00
CA SER A 66 -11.30 -2.43 15.06
C SER A 66 -11.65 -1.84 13.68
N TRP A 67 -12.21 -0.64 13.64
CA TRP A 67 -12.52 0.05 12.39
C TRP A 67 -11.26 0.42 11.59
N ALA A 68 -10.18 0.81 12.27
CA ALA A 68 -8.92 1.20 11.65
C ALA A 68 -8.17 -0.05 11.12
N LEU A 69 -8.27 -1.18 11.83
CA LEU A 69 -7.78 -2.47 11.34
C LEU A 69 -8.51 -2.92 10.08
N LEU A 70 -9.84 -2.77 10.02
CA LEU A 70 -10.63 -3.06 8.83
C LEU A 70 -10.26 -2.15 7.66
N ALA A 71 -10.09 -0.85 7.92
CA ALA A 71 -9.67 0.12 6.91
C ALA A 71 -8.27 -0.20 6.36
N PHE A 72 -7.34 -0.57 7.23
CA PHE A 72 -5.99 -0.99 6.82
C PHE A 72 -6.03 -2.31 6.04
N THR A 73 -6.87 -3.27 6.45
CA THR A 73 -7.06 -4.52 5.71
C THR A 73 -7.60 -4.26 4.30
N ALA A 74 -8.58 -3.35 4.16
CA ALA A 74 -9.08 -2.93 2.85
C ALA A 74 -7.98 -2.30 1.99
N ALA A 75 -7.06 -1.52 2.59
CA ALA A 75 -5.90 -0.99 1.89
C ALA A 75 -4.93 -2.08 1.43
N VAL A 76 -4.72 -3.13 2.23
CA VAL A 76 -3.93 -4.32 1.83
C VAL A 76 -4.58 -5.04 0.64
N VAL A 77 -5.90 -5.25 0.68
CA VAL A 77 -6.63 -5.85 -0.45
C VAL A 77 -6.51 -5.00 -1.70
N LEU A 78 -6.63 -3.67 -1.57
CA LEU A 78 -6.41 -2.73 -2.68
C LEU A 78 -4.99 -2.85 -3.25
N ALA A 79 -3.99 -3.03 -2.39
CA ALA A 79 -2.61 -3.23 -2.84
C ALA A 79 -2.40 -4.54 -3.59
N SER A 80 -3.00 -5.63 -3.12
CA SER A 80 -3.01 -6.91 -3.84
C SER A 80 -3.71 -6.79 -5.20
N ALA A 81 -4.83 -6.07 -5.25
CA ALA A 81 -5.57 -5.82 -6.50
C ALA A 81 -4.74 -4.97 -7.47
N TRP A 82 -4.04 -3.94 -6.97
CA TRP A 82 -3.15 -3.13 -7.78
C TRP A 82 -2.00 -3.94 -8.36
N LEU A 83 -1.28 -4.72 -7.53
CA LEU A 83 -0.20 -5.60 -7.99
C LEU A 83 -0.70 -6.55 -9.08
N SER A 84 -1.84 -7.20 -8.86
CA SER A 84 -2.45 -8.12 -9.83
C SER A 84 -2.78 -7.41 -11.16
N THR A 85 -3.31 -6.20 -11.10
CA THR A 85 -3.66 -5.39 -12.27
C THR A 85 -2.42 -4.99 -13.07
N ILE A 86 -1.36 -4.56 -12.38
CA ILE A 86 -0.10 -4.16 -13.02
C ILE A 86 0.59 -5.36 -13.66
N LEU A 87 0.67 -6.50 -12.96
CA LEU A 87 1.22 -7.73 -13.52
C LEU A 87 0.42 -8.21 -14.73
N ALA A 88 -0.91 -8.16 -14.66
CA ALA A 88 -1.77 -8.47 -15.78
C ALA A 88 -1.59 -7.51 -16.96
N HIS A 89 -1.33 -6.23 -16.72
CA HIS A 89 -1.07 -5.27 -17.79
C HIS A 89 0.23 -5.60 -18.54
N TYR A 90 1.32 -5.87 -17.80
CA TYR A 90 2.60 -6.18 -18.41
C TYR A 90 2.63 -7.55 -19.10
N ARG A 91 1.90 -8.55 -18.59
CA ARG A 91 1.82 -9.88 -19.25
C ARG A 91 1.19 -9.82 -20.65
N HIS A 92 0.21 -8.93 -20.83
CA HIS A 92 -0.53 -8.78 -22.09
C HIS A 92 0.15 -7.83 -23.07
N SER A 93 1.25 -7.19 -22.65
CA SER A 93 2.03 -6.26 -23.46
C SER A 93 3.33 -6.88 -24.01
N LEU A 94 3.58 -8.17 -23.72
CA LEU A 94 4.66 -9.01 -24.23
C LEU A 94 4.14 -9.90 -25.36
#